data_AF-X0U3V7-F1
#
_entry.id   AF-X0U3V7-F1
#
_cell.length_a   1.000
_cell.length_b   1.000
_cell.length_c   1.000
_cell.angle_alpha   90.00
_cell.angle_beta   90.00
_cell.angle_gamma   90.00
#
_symmetry.space_group_name_H-M   'P 1'
#
loop_
_entity.id
_entity.type
_entity.pdbx_description
1 polymer ?
#
loop_
_entity_poly.entity_id
_entity_poly.type
_entity_poly.pdbx_seq_one_letter_code
_entity_poly.pdbx_strand_id
1 'polypeptide(L)' 'NARHPNNWATVTSKDWSLNVGGDEKDTPELFNLKDDPEQVKNVYEENKNIGLEMGKGFIDFLKSVGTDPKKVELIEGKMK' A
#
# COMPACT_ATOMS: atom_id res chain seq x y z
N ASN A 1 -3.13 1.96 -27.15
CA ASN A 1 -3.30 1.55 -25.74
C ASN A 1 -2.33 2.31 -24.87
N ALA A 2 -2.73 3.50 -24.40
CA ALA A 2 -1.94 4.20 -23.39
C ALA A 2 -2.03 3.34 -22.11
N ARG A 3 -0.89 2.82 -21.63
CA ARG A 3 -0.80 2.27 -20.28
C ARG A 3 -1.15 3.42 -19.34
N HIS A 4 -2.32 3.37 -18.70
CA HIS A 4 -2.58 4.19 -17.53
C HIS A 4 -1.45 3.88 -16.53
N PRO A 5 -0.76 4.89 -15.97
CA PRO A 5 0.27 4.63 -14.98
C PRO A 5 -0.40 3.89 -13.82
N ASN A 6 0.00 2.64 -13.63
CA ASN A 6 -0.48 1.80 -12.56
C ASN A 6 0.13 2.36 -11.28
N ASN A 7 -0.62 3.17 -10.53
CA ASN A 7 -0.13 3.93 -9.36
C ASN A 7 0.09 3.04 -8.14
N TRP A 8 0.55 1.81 -8.34
CA TRP A 8 0.88 0.90 -7.25
C TRP A 8 2.21 1.30 -6.63
N ALA A 9 2.24 1.23 -5.30
CA ALA A 9 3.43 1.30 -4.50
C ALA A 9 3.52 0.01 -3.67
N THR A 10 4.72 -0.55 -3.58
CA THR A 10 5.05 -1.60 -2.63
C THR A 10 5.84 -0.97 -1.49
N VAL A 11 5.31 -1.09 -0.28
CA VAL A 11 5.92 -0.61 0.96
C VAL A 11 6.37 -1.84 1.73
N THR A 12 7.67 -1.97 1.97
CA THR A 12 8.22 -3.10 2.71
C THR A 12 8.65 -2.68 4.11
N SER A 13 8.37 -3.55 5.07
CA SER A 13 9.06 -3.56 6.36
C SER A 13 9.88 -4.84 6.47
N LYS A 14 10.36 -5.17 7.68
CA LYS A 14 11.19 -6.36 7.90
C LYS A 14 10.50 -7.65 7.42
N ASP A 15 9.28 -7.89 7.90
CA ASP A 15 8.56 -9.15 7.70
C ASP A 15 7.28 -8.96 6.86
N TRP A 16 7.00 -7.75 6.36
CA TRP A 16 5.74 -7.43 5.68
C TRP A 16 5.94 -6.68 4.36
N SER A 17 5.08 -6.98 3.40
CA SER A 17 4.95 -6.27 2.11
C SER A 17 3.51 -5.77 1.97
N LEU A 18 3.34 -4.45 1.86
CA LEU A 18 2.06 -3.80 1.58
C LEU A 18 2.07 -3.30 0.14
N ASN A 19 1.16 -3.79 -0.69
CA ASN A 19 0.86 -3.21 -2.00
C ASN A 19 -0.36 -2.28 -1.84
N VAL A 20 -0.20 -1.02 -2.23
CA VAL A 20 -1.24 0.00 -2.12
C VAL A 20 -1.23 0.91 -3.34
N GLY A 21 -2.41 1.34 -3.79
CA GLY A 21 -2.58 2.23 -4.92
C GLY A 21 -3.57 1.67 -5.93
N GLY A 22 -3.18 1.63 -7.20
CA GLY A 22 -4.03 1.16 -8.29
C GLY A 22 -5.19 2.12 -8.61
N ASP A 23 -6.25 1.57 -9.20
CA ASP A 23 -7.51 2.28 -9.47
C ASP A 23 -8.36 2.39 -8.19
N GLU A 24 -9.38 3.25 -8.20
CA GLU A 24 -10.27 3.45 -7.04
C GLU A 24 -10.92 2.16 -6.50
N LYS A 25 -11.19 1.18 -7.36
CA LYS A 25 -11.78 -0.12 -7.01
C LYS A 25 -10.80 -1.11 -6.38
N ASP A 26 -9.49 -0.90 -6.55
CA ASP A 26 -8.49 -1.85 -6.08
C ASP A 26 -8.38 -1.78 -4.56
N THR A 27 -8.14 -2.92 -3.93
CA THR A 27 -7.98 -2.98 -2.47
C THR A 27 -6.50 -3.21 -2.14
N PRO A 28 -6.02 -2.72 -0.97
CA PRO A 28 -4.66 -3.00 -0.54
C PRO A 28 -4.41 -4.50 -0.37
N GLU A 29 -3.17 -4.90 -0.57
CA GLU A 29 -2.72 -6.27 -0.33
C GLU A 29 -1.61 -6.27 0.71
N LEU A 30 -1.67 -7.19 1.66
CA LEU A 30 -0.64 -7.34 2.69
C LEU A 30 -0.18 -8.79 2.74
N PHE A 31 1.14 -8.97 2.77
CA PHE A 31 1.77 -10.28 2.81
C PHE A 31 2.78 -10.33 3.97
N ASN A 32 2.75 -11.42 4.73
CA ASN A 32 3.76 -11.71 5.73
C ASN A 32 4.90 -12.48 5.05
N LEU A 33 6.00 -11.80 4.75
CA LEU A 33 7.15 -12.34 4.01
C LEU A 33 7.90 -13.44 4.78
N LYS A 34 7.71 -13.53 6.10
CA LYS A 34 8.31 -14.59 6.91
C LYS A 34 7.61 -15.93 6.70
N ASP A 35 6.29 -15.91 6.60
CA ASP A 35 5.45 -17.11 6.47
C ASP A 35 5.00 -17.37 5.01
N ASP A 36 4.99 -16.34 4.17
CA ASP A 36 4.61 -16.33 2.75
C ASP A 36 5.59 -15.48 1.91
N PRO A 37 6.83 -15.94 1.72
CA PRO A 37 7.85 -15.21 0.95
C PRO A 37 7.49 -15.04 -0.54
N GLU A 38 6.62 -15.91 -1.06
CA GLU A 38 6.15 -15.86 -2.46
C GLU A 38 4.95 -14.93 -2.65
N GLN A 39 4.41 -14.34 -1.57
CA GLN A 39 3.31 -13.38 -1.59
C GLN A 39 2.05 -13.93 -2.31
N VAL A 40 1.68 -15.17 -2.00
CA VAL A 40 0.54 -15.86 -2.62
C VAL A 40 -0.77 -15.56 -1.90
N LYS A 41 -0.72 -15.29 -0.60
CA LYS A 41 -1.90 -15.10 0.25
C LYS A 41 -2.00 -13.67 0.76
N ASN A 42 -2.91 -12.89 0.20
CA ASN A 42 -3.29 -11.59 0.76
C ASN A 42 -3.96 -11.80 2.13
N VAL A 43 -3.39 -11.19 3.17
CA VAL A 43 -3.86 -11.23 4.56
C VAL A 43 -4.21 -9.85 5.12
N TYR A 44 -4.54 -8.89 4.25
CA TYR A 44 -4.82 -7.51 4.64
C TYR A 44 -6.01 -7.39 5.61
N GLU A 45 -7.13 -8.07 5.33
CA GLU A 45 -8.33 -7.97 6.18
C GLU A 45 -8.10 -8.57 7.57
N GLU A 46 -7.36 -9.69 7.68
CA GLU A 46 -7.05 -10.31 8.96
C GLU A 46 -6.02 -9.50 9.78
N ASN A 47 -5.20 -8.69 9.12
CA ASN A 47 -4.10 -7.93 9.73
C ASN A 47 -4.21 -6.44 9.42
N LYS A 48 -5.43 -5.91 9.35
CA LYS A 48 -5.70 -4.53 8.88
C LYS A 48 -4.90 -3.48 9.64
N ASN A 49 -4.71 -3.66 10.95
CA ASN A 49 -3.90 -2.78 11.78
C ASN A 49 -2.44 -2.63 11.28
N ILE A 50 -1.82 -3.73 10.85
CA ILE A 50 -0.45 -3.72 10.32
C ILE A 50 -0.41 -2.98 8.98
N GLY A 51 -1.38 -3.26 8.11
CA GLY A 51 -1.52 -2.56 6.83
C GLY A 51 -1.69 -1.04 7.01
N LEU A 52 -2.53 -0.62 7.95
CA LEU A 52 -2.75 0.79 8.26
C LEU A 52 -1.51 1.47 8.86
N GLU A 53 -0.74 0.78 9.71
CA GLU A 53 0.51 1.31 10.26
C GLU A 53 1.55 1.54 9.16
N MET A 54 1.76 0.56 8.28
CA MET A 54 2.65 0.68 7.12
C MET A 54 2.18 1.79 6.17
N GLY A 55 0.88 1.85 5.91
CA GLY A 55 0.25 2.89 5.09
C GLY A 55 0.46 4.29 5.64
N LYS A 56 0.34 4.47 6.96
CA LYS A 56 0.63 5.75 7.61
C LYS A 56 2.07 6.18 7.41
N GLY A 57 3.03 5.27 7.62
CA GLY A 57 4.45 5.55 7.38
C GLY A 57 4.73 5.97 5.94
N PHE A 58 4.05 5.34 4.97
CA PHE A 58 4.15 5.71 3.58
C PHE A 58 3.53 7.08 3.27
N ILE A 59 2.34 7.38 3.81
CA ILE A 59 1.69 8.70 3.67
C ILE A 59 2.57 9.81 4.26
N ASP A 60 3.16 9.59 5.44
CA ASP A 60 4.06 10.54 6.08
C ASP A 60 5.31 10.77 5.21
N PHE A 61 5.88 9.71 4.62
CA PHE A 61 6.97 9.82 3.67
C PHE A 61 6.57 10.64 2.43
N LEU A 62 5.44 10.34 1.79
CA LEU A 62 4.96 11.06 0.60
C LEU A 62 4.79 12.56 0.87
N LYS A 63 4.23 12.91 2.03
CA LYS A 63 4.10 14.31 2.48
C LYS A 63 5.46 14.96 2.69
N SER A 64 6.42 14.24 3.30
CA SER A 64 7.76 14.76 3.59
C SER A 64 8.57 15.13 2.34
N VAL A 65 8.37 14.41 1.23
CA VAL A 65 9.08 14.65 -0.04
C VAL A 65 8.34 15.59 -0.99
N GLY A 66 7.23 16.19 -0.55
CA GLY A 66 6.46 17.15 -1.35
C GLY A 66 5.69 16.50 -2.50
N THR A 67 5.19 15.28 -2.31
CA THR A 67 4.34 14.60 -3.30
C THR A 67 3.06 15.41 -3.56
N ASP A 68 2.59 15.42 -4.81
CA ASP A 68 1.31 16.03 -5.19
C ASP A 68 0.18 15.60 -4.23
N PRO A 69 -0.51 16.56 -3.56
CA PRO A 69 -1.58 16.25 -2.61
C PRO A 69 -2.65 15.31 -3.16
N LYS A 70 -3.00 15.40 -4.45
CA LYS A 70 -4.01 14.51 -5.05
C LYS A 70 -3.59 13.03 -5.05
N LYS A 71 -2.28 12.78 -5.15
CA LYS A 71 -1.74 11.41 -5.05
C LYS A 71 -1.73 10.94 -3.60
N VAL A 72 -1.47 11.84 -2.66
CA VAL A 72 -1.51 11.53 -1.22
C VAL A 72 -2.94 11.19 -0.80
N GLU A 73 -3.93 11.98 -1.21
CA GLU A 73 -5.36 11.77 -0.92
C GLU A 73 -5.86 10.41 -1.44
N LEU A 74 -5.38 9.96 -2.61
CA LEU A 74 -5.71 8.64 -3.15
C LEU A 74 -5.26 7.53 -2.18
N ILE A 75 -4.02 7.59 -1.69
CA ILE A 75 -3.49 6.60 -0.75
C ILE A 75 -4.19 6.71 0.62
N GLU A 76 -4.45 7.92 1.12
CA GLU A 76 -5.23 8.13 2.35
C GLU A 76 -6.64 7.53 2.25
N GLY A 77 -7.27 7.58 1.08
CA GLY A 77 -8.56 6.94 0.83
C GLY A 77 -8.52 5.42 0.96
N LYS A 78 -7.40 4.79 0.57
CA LYS A 78 -7.20 3.33 0.66
C LYS A 78 -6.90 2.86 2.09
N MET A 79 -6.35 3.74 2.93
CA MET A 79 -5.91 3.43 4.29
C MET A 79 -6.96 3.83 5.37
N LYS A 80 -8.25 3.60 5.09
CA LYS A 80 -9.37 3.82 6.03
C LYS A 80 -9.98 2.48 6.48
#